data_AF-R9JT09-F1
#
_entry.id   AF-R9JT09-F1
#
_cell.length_a   1.000
_cell.length_b   1.000
_cell.length_c   1.000
_cell.angle_alpha   90.00
_cell.angle_beta   90.00
_cell.angle_gamma   90.00
#
_symmetry.space_group_name_H-M   'P 1'
#
loop_
_entity.id
_entity.type
_entity.pdbx_description
1 polymer ?
#
loop_
_entity_poly.entity_id
_entity_poly.type
_entity_poly.pdbx_seq_one_letter_code
_entity_poly.pdbx_strand_id
1 'polypeptide(L)'
;MILPEKTSLPLKTDIPDVTRNITLCNEYSVSLTPGCYAVCYYISTVMKRHGFIKLAPIFNDSVQTVYAAYAEASKRKEMLVLSRYFIVRIPDASTLFFSWTSSCVSKINMNMSIVKLYRE
;
A
#
# COMPACT_ATOMS: atom_id res chain seq x y z
N MET A 1 1.61 12.31 6.55
CA MET A 1 0.29 12.53 5.92
C MET A 1 -0.82 12.26 6.92
N ILE A 2 -1.98 12.91 6.83
CA ILE A 2 -3.15 12.62 7.69
C ILE A 2 -4.16 11.85 6.84
N LEU A 3 -4.63 10.70 7.32
CA LEU A 3 -5.62 9.87 6.64
C LEU A 3 -6.88 9.70 7.50
N PRO A 4 -8.08 9.70 6.89
CA PRO A 4 -9.32 9.32 7.58
C PRO A 4 -9.33 7.82 7.91
N GLU A 5 -10.37 7.38 8.63
CA GLU A 5 -10.55 5.98 9.04
C GLU A 5 -10.60 5.01 7.87
N LYS A 6 -11.15 5.41 6.73
CA LYS A 6 -11.25 4.59 5.53
C LYS A 6 -10.96 5.46 4.32
N THR A 7 -9.98 5.05 3.52
CA THR A 7 -9.63 5.74 2.26
C THR A 7 -8.79 4.82 1.37
N SER A 8 -8.67 5.18 0.09
CA SER A 8 -7.53 4.72 -0.70
C SER A 8 -6.27 5.43 -0.22
N LEU A 9 -5.17 4.70 -0.11
CA LEU A 9 -3.87 5.24 0.29
C LEU A 9 -3.35 6.16 -0.82
N PRO A 10 -3.08 7.45 -0.55
CA PRO A 10 -2.49 8.33 -1.53
C PRO A 10 -1.09 7.86 -1.93
N LEU A 11 -0.80 7.88 -3.22
CA LEU A 11 0.47 7.50 -3.83
C LEU A 11 1.06 8.72 -4.53
N LYS A 12 2.36 8.90 -4.39
CA LYS A 12 3.13 9.91 -5.10
C LYS A 12 4.40 9.27 -5.65
N THR A 13 4.69 9.56 -6.91
CA THR A 13 5.94 9.14 -7.53
C THR A 13 7.09 9.97 -6.98
N ASP A 14 8.03 9.31 -6.33
CA ASP A 14 9.31 9.91 -5.92
C ASP A 14 10.41 9.58 -6.95
N ILE A 15 10.51 8.31 -7.33
CA ILE A 15 11.36 7.83 -8.43
C ILE A 15 10.47 7.34 -9.57
N PRO A 16 10.46 8.00 -10.74
CA PRO A 16 9.63 7.59 -11.86
C PRO A 16 10.19 6.36 -12.58
N ASP A 17 9.29 5.53 -13.10
CA ASP A 17 9.67 4.41 -13.96
C ASP A 17 9.82 4.88 -15.41
N VAL A 18 11.07 5.02 -15.87
CA VAL A 18 11.40 5.41 -17.25
C VAL A 18 10.94 4.38 -18.28
N THR A 19 10.72 3.13 -17.87
CA THR A 19 10.27 2.06 -18.76
C THR A 19 8.75 2.05 -18.99
N ARG A 20 8.01 2.90 -18.26
CA ARG A 20 6.54 3.02 -18.30
C ARG A 20 5.78 1.73 -17.97
N ASN A 21 6.45 0.76 -17.36
CA ASN A 21 5.80 -0.44 -16.86
C ASN A 21 4.93 -0.16 -15.62
N ILE A 22 5.30 0.88 -14.86
CA ILE A 22 4.61 1.38 -13.67
C ILE A 22 4.31 2.86 -13.90
N THR A 23 3.04 3.22 -14.03
CA THR A 23 2.64 4.62 -14.26
C THR A 23 1.61 5.05 -13.24
N LEU A 24 1.77 6.22 -12.63
CA LEU A 24 0.76 6.78 -11.73
C LEU A 24 -0.47 7.18 -12.56
N CYS A 25 -1.63 6.58 -12.30
CA CYS A 25 -2.88 6.90 -13.00
C CYS A 25 -3.53 8.15 -12.43
N ASN A 26 -3.55 8.24 -11.10
CA ASN A 26 -4.09 9.33 -10.30
C ASN A 26 -3.40 9.31 -8.93
N GLU A 27 -3.84 10.18 -8.01
CA GLU A 27 -3.26 10.31 -6.67
C GLU A 27 -3.38 9.05 -5.78
N TYR A 28 -4.08 7.99 -6.20
CA TYR A 28 -4.38 6.81 -5.39
C TYR A 28 -4.03 5.48 -6.06
N SER A 29 -3.70 5.47 -7.34
CA SER A 29 -3.51 4.22 -8.08
C SER A 29 -2.40 4.27 -9.13
N VAL A 30 -1.78 3.12 -9.34
CA VAL A 30 -0.74 2.90 -10.35
C VAL A 30 -1.20 1.86 -11.37
N SER A 31 -0.96 2.13 -12.65
CA SER A 31 -1.09 1.15 -13.74
C SER A 31 0.16 0.29 -13.79
N LEU A 32 -0.05 -1.01 -13.89
CA LEU A 32 0.98 -2.03 -14.06
C LEU A 32 0.76 -2.75 -15.39
N THR A 33 1.79 -2.80 -16.23
CA THR A 33 1.81 -3.67 -17.41
C THR A 33 1.91 -5.15 -17.01
N PRO A 34 1.63 -6.11 -17.90
CA PRO A 34 1.87 -7.51 -17.62
C PRO A 34 3.31 -7.81 -17.17
N GLY A 35 3.46 -8.64 -16.14
CA GLY A 35 4.77 -9.02 -15.59
C GLY A 35 4.74 -9.41 -14.12
N CYS A 36 5.92 -9.66 -13.56
CA CYS A 36 6.10 -9.89 -12.13
C CYS A 36 6.59 -8.61 -11.45
N TYR A 37 6.01 -8.27 -10.30
CA TYR A 37 6.37 -7.07 -9.53
C TYR A 37 6.71 -7.45 -8.11
N ALA A 38 7.81 -6.89 -7.59
CA ALA A 38 8.08 -6.84 -6.17
C ALA A 38 7.45 -5.57 -5.60
N VAL A 39 6.65 -5.72 -4.55
CA VAL A 39 6.03 -4.62 -3.82
C VAL A 39 6.52 -4.69 -2.38
N CYS A 40 7.10 -3.59 -1.91
CA CYS A 40 7.42 -3.44 -0.49
C CYS A 40 6.85 -2.14 0.05
N TYR A 41 6.38 -2.18 1.29
CA TYR A 41 5.94 -0.98 1.97
C TYR A 41 6.26 -1.03 3.45
N TYR A 42 6.48 0.14 4.01
CA TYR A 42 6.61 0.42 5.42
C TYR A 42 5.67 1.58 5.75
N ILE A 43 4.72 1.38 6.65
CA ILE A 43 3.83 2.42 7.15
C ILE A 43 3.91 2.43 8.67
N SER A 44 4.07 3.60 9.26
CA SER A 44 4.02 3.77 10.71
C SER A 44 3.06 4.88 11.13
N THR A 45 2.45 4.71 12.29
CA THR A 45 1.58 5.71 12.93
C THR A 45 1.62 5.53 14.44
N VAL A 46 1.33 6.60 15.18
CA VAL A 46 1.17 6.56 16.64
C VAL A 46 -0.32 6.65 16.96
N MET A 47 -0.85 5.63 17.63
CA MET A 47 -2.28 5.57 17.92
C MET A 47 -2.66 6.48 19.09
N LYS A 48 -3.71 7.28 18.90
CA LYS A 48 -4.24 8.16 19.97
C LYS A 48 -5.01 7.39 21.04
N ARG A 49 -5.56 6.24 20.68
CA ARG A 49 -6.40 5.34 21.51
C ARG A 49 -6.16 3.89 21.13
N HIS A 50 -6.71 2.96 21.93
CA HIS A 50 -6.82 1.56 21.52
C HIS A 50 -7.48 1.49 20.13
N GLY A 51 -6.93 0.65 19.26
CA GLY A 51 -7.44 0.50 17.91
C GLY A 51 -6.42 -0.11 16.97
N PHE A 52 -6.76 -0.15 15.70
CA PHE A 52 -5.99 -0.87 14.70
C PHE A 52 -5.73 -0.04 13.46
N ILE A 53 -4.82 -0.57 12.65
CA ILE A 53 -4.59 -0.17 11.27
C ILE A 53 -4.55 -1.42 10.39
N LYS A 54 -5.07 -1.29 9.18
CA LYS A 54 -5.08 -2.33 8.16
C LYS A 54 -4.78 -1.71 6.81
N LEU A 55 -3.96 -2.39 6.04
CA LEU A 55 -3.72 -2.07 4.65
C LEU A 55 -3.93 -3.33 3.80
N ALA A 56 -4.70 -3.21 2.72
CA ALA A 56 -4.90 -4.29 1.77
C ALA A 56 -4.69 -3.78 0.34
N PRO A 57 -3.84 -4.43 -0.48
CA PRO A 57 -3.76 -4.12 -1.90
C PRO A 57 -5.03 -4.58 -2.62
N ILE A 58 -5.41 -3.83 -3.64
CA ILE A 58 -6.51 -4.12 -4.55
C ILE A 58 -5.95 -4.04 -5.96
N PHE A 59 -6.10 -5.14 -6.68
CA PHE A 59 -5.80 -5.24 -8.11
C PHE A 59 -6.68 -6.33 -8.72
N ASN A 60 -6.95 -6.23 -10.03
CA ASN A 60 -7.88 -7.08 -10.76
C ASN A 60 -9.27 -7.09 -10.11
N ASP A 61 -9.75 -5.91 -9.71
CA ASP A 61 -11.06 -5.68 -9.08
C ASP A 61 -11.32 -6.51 -7.81
N SER A 62 -10.27 -7.03 -7.18
CA SER A 62 -10.38 -7.88 -6.00
C SER A 62 -9.45 -7.42 -4.89
N VAL A 63 -9.92 -7.54 -3.64
CA VAL A 63 -9.13 -7.27 -2.44
C VAL A 63 -8.20 -8.45 -2.19
N GLN A 64 -6.91 -8.16 -2.13
CA GLN A 64 -5.88 -9.19 -2.10
C GLN A 64 -5.47 -9.43 -0.65
N THR A 65 -6.34 -10.14 0.08
CA THR A 65 -6.23 -10.38 1.52
C THR A 65 -4.95 -11.11 1.93
N VAL A 66 -4.40 -11.94 1.04
CA VAL A 66 -3.11 -12.63 1.23
C VAL A 66 -1.95 -11.66 1.46
N TYR A 67 -2.03 -10.47 0.85
CA TYR A 67 -1.00 -9.43 0.96
C TYR A 67 -1.38 -8.31 1.93
N ALA A 68 -2.50 -8.46 2.64
CA ALA A 68 -2.91 -7.49 3.64
C ALA A 68 -2.00 -7.53 4.87
N ALA A 69 -1.90 -6.38 5.53
CA ALA A 69 -1.24 -6.23 6.82
C ALA A 69 -2.20 -5.60 7.83
N TYR A 70 -2.08 -6.03 9.08
CA TYR A 70 -2.89 -5.59 10.20
C TYR A 70 -1.99 -5.41 11.43
N ALA A 71 -2.23 -4.37 12.20
CA ALA A 71 -1.59 -4.15 13.49
C ALA A 71 -2.59 -3.50 14.45
N GLU A 72 -2.49 -3.82 15.72
CA GLU A 72 -3.41 -3.36 16.76
C GLU A 72 -2.62 -2.82 17.96
N ALA A 73 -3.09 -1.68 18.47
CA ALA A 73 -2.57 -1.02 19.65
C ALA A 73 -3.45 -1.35 20.84
N SER A 74 -2.85 -1.97 21.84
CA SER A 74 -3.50 -2.28 23.11
C SER A 74 -3.63 -1.05 24.02
N LYS A 75 -2.79 -0.03 23.79
CA LYS A 75 -2.71 1.16 24.66
C LYS A 75 -2.61 2.46 23.85
N ARG A 76 -2.82 3.58 24.54
CA ARG A 76 -2.63 4.92 23.96
C ARG A 76 -1.14 5.18 23.67
N LYS A 77 -0.87 5.97 22.63
CA LYS A 77 0.47 6.39 22.17
C LYS A 77 1.38 5.24 21.73
N GLU A 78 0.81 4.07 21.47
CA GLU A 78 1.54 2.94 20.91
C GLU A 78 1.84 3.19 19.42
N MET A 79 3.07 2.89 19.00
CA MET A 79 3.46 2.98 17.61
C MET A 79 3.09 1.68 16.89
N LEU A 80 2.25 1.78 15.86
CA LEU A 80 1.94 0.67 14.98
C LEU A 80 2.74 0.78 13.70
N VAL A 81 3.22 -0.37 13.23
CA VAL A 81 4.01 -0.51 12.01
C VAL A 81 3.40 -1.61 11.15
N LEU A 82 3.16 -1.30 9.89
CA LEU A 82 2.87 -2.28 8.85
C LEU A 82 4.09 -2.35 7.92
N SER A 83 4.72 -3.53 7.86
CA SER A 83 5.82 -3.80 6.94
C SER A 83 5.55 -5.10 6.20
N ARG A 84 5.53 -5.03 4.87
CA ARG A 84 5.33 -6.21 4.02
C ARG A 84 6.19 -6.11 2.78
N TYR A 85 6.59 -7.29 2.32
CA TYR A 85 7.19 -7.56 1.03
C TYR A 85 6.42 -8.70 0.38
N PHE A 86 6.04 -8.54 -0.88
CA PHE A 86 5.44 -9.61 -1.66
C PHE A 86 5.76 -9.46 -3.14
N ILE A 87 5.71 -10.59 -3.86
CA ILE A 87 5.81 -10.63 -5.31
C ILE A 87 4.43 -11.00 -5.86
N VAL A 88 3.98 -10.25 -6.85
CA VAL A 88 2.72 -10.48 -7.55
C VAL A 88 2.97 -10.65 -9.04
N ARG A 89 2.26 -11.59 -9.67
CA ARG A 89 2.19 -11.71 -11.13
C ARG A 89 0.93 -11.00 -11.61
N ILE A 90 1.12 -10.08 -12.54
CA ILE A 90 0.06 -9.32 -13.23
C ILE A 90 -0.05 -9.93 -14.64
N PRO A 91 -1.11 -10.73 -14.93
CA PRO A 91 -1.25 -11.40 -16.23
C PRO A 91 -1.62 -10.41 -17.34
N ASP A 92 -2.48 -9.44 -17.01
CA ASP A 92 -3.01 -8.43 -17.92
C ASP A 92 -2.82 -7.04 -17.31
N ALA A 93 -2.76 -6.00 -18.15
CA ALA A 93 -2.59 -4.63 -17.69
C ALA A 93 -3.66 -4.28 -16.64
N SER A 94 -3.23 -3.88 -15.44
CA SER A 94 -4.10 -3.78 -14.27
C SER A 94 -3.75 -2.58 -13.41
N THR A 95 -4.73 -2.08 -12.67
CA THR A 95 -4.53 -0.97 -11.72
C THR A 95 -4.34 -1.52 -10.31
N LEU A 96 -3.28 -1.08 -9.63
CA LEU A 96 -3.01 -1.36 -8.22
C LEU A 96 -3.29 -0.12 -7.37
N PHE A 97 -4.03 -0.32 -6.29
CA PHE A 97 -4.21 0.68 -5.23
C PHE A 97 -4.30 -0.03 -3.87
N PHE A 98 -4.27 0.73 -2.78
CA PHE A 98 -4.32 0.16 -1.42
C PHE A 98 -5.47 0.73 -0.63
N SER A 99 -6.29 -0.15 -0.05
CA SER A 99 -7.33 0.22 0.89
C SER A 99 -6.73 0.35 2.29
N TRP A 100 -6.80 1.57 2.83
CA TRP A 100 -6.47 1.88 4.21
C TRP A 100 -7.72 1.80 5.09
N THR A 101 -7.60 1.13 6.23
CA THR A 101 -8.62 1.15 7.28
C THR A 101 -7.97 1.32 8.65
N SER A 102 -8.50 2.22 9.47
CA SER A 102 -8.06 2.46 10.83
C SER A 102 -9.23 2.77 11.76
N SER A 103 -9.05 2.55 13.07
CA SER A 103 -10.03 2.91 14.08
C SER A 103 -10.19 4.42 14.32
N CYS A 104 -9.29 5.26 13.81
CA CYS A 104 -9.41 6.72 13.87
C CYS A 104 -8.58 7.40 12.78
N VAL A 105 -8.88 8.68 12.53
CA VAL A 105 -7.99 9.57 11.78
C VAL A 105 -6.55 9.47 12.30
N SER A 106 -5.64 9.11 11.40
CA SER A 106 -4.27 8.72 11.73
C SER A 106 -3.25 9.57 10.96
N LYS A 107 -2.21 10.03 11.66
CA LYS A 107 -1.05 10.68 11.04
C LYS A 107 -0.01 9.60 10.73
N ILE A 108 0.15 9.29 9.45
CA ILE A 108 1.05 8.23 8.99
C ILE A 108 2.37 8.78 8.43
N ASN A 109 3.43 7.99 8.56
CA ASN A 109 4.62 8.04 7.75
C ASN A 109 4.69 6.78 6.88
N MET A 110 5.16 6.90 5.64
CA MET A 110 5.11 5.83 4.66
C MET A 110 6.34 5.86 3.74
N ASN A 111 6.86 4.69 3.43
CA ASN A 111 7.72 4.44 2.28
C ASN A 111 7.20 3.21 1.52
N MET A 112 7.23 3.25 0.20
CA MET A 112 6.80 2.15 -0.65
C MET A 112 7.67 2.11 -1.91
N SER A 113 8.02 0.90 -2.34
CA SER A 113 8.62 0.67 -3.65
C SER A 113 7.85 -0.40 -4.40
N ILE A 114 7.74 -0.20 -5.71
CA ILE A 114 7.17 -1.14 -6.65
C ILE A 114 8.20 -1.27 -7.76
N VAL A 115 8.65 -2.49 -8.03
CA VAL A 115 9.69 -2.77 -9.02
C VAL A 115 9.24 -3.90 -9.91
N LYS A 116 9.29 -3.71 -11.23
CA LYS A 116 9.10 -4.80 -12.18
C LYS A 116 10.33 -5.69 -12.16
N LEU A 117 10.12 -6.97 -11.92
CA LEU A 117 11.15 -7.98 -11.95
C LEU A 117 11.31 -8.47 -13.39
N TYR A 118 12.51 -8.34 -13.94
CA TYR A 118 12.91 -9.12 -15.10
C TYR A 118 13.18 -10.55 -14.64
N ARG A 119 12.45 -11.51 -15.20
CA ARG A 119 12.87 -12.90 -15.24
C ARG A 119 13.35 -13.15 -16.66
N GLU A 120 14.64 -13.45 -16.81
CA GLU A 120 15.22 -13.95 -18.05
C GLU A 120 14.50 -15.20 -18.55
#